data_AF-M0MDW0-F1
#
_entry.id   AF-M0MDW0-F1
#
_cell.length_a   1.000
_cell.length_b   1.000
_cell.length_c   1.000
_cell.angle_alpha   90.00
_cell.angle_beta   90.00
_cell.angle_gamma   90.00
#
_symmetry.space_group_name_H-M   'P 1'
#
loop_
_entity.id
_entity.type
_entity.pdbx_description
1 polymer ?
#
loop_
_entity_poly.entity_id
_entity_poly.type
_entity_poly.pdbx_seq_one_letter_code
_entity_poly.pdbx_strand_id
1 'polypeptide(L)'
;MAEAAYTTRTNRNRLTYIGLWALATVAYIGLAVAGYPAVAAVAFFLFGGATFALGRPASMFDERDTDIIEEASANTIQVVGLGSAIVFPTAAILSGLGYIEFPLWLAFAGVVIALVFALWGGFLLLARRRR
;
A
#
# COMPACT_ATOMS: atom_id res chain seq x y z
N MET A 1 -28.28 -22.17 -8.22
CA MET A 1 -28.32 -21.70 -6.81
C MET A 1 -26.92 -21.60 -6.17
N ALA A 2 -26.02 -22.57 -6.37
CA ALA A 2 -24.66 -22.52 -5.83
C ALA A 2 -23.80 -21.35 -6.38
N GLU A 3 -23.93 -21.05 -7.67
CA GLU A 3 -23.19 -19.98 -8.35
C GLU A 3 -23.57 -18.58 -7.83
N ALA A 4 -24.87 -18.30 -7.66
CA ALA A 4 -25.33 -17.04 -7.08
C ALA A 4 -24.81 -16.85 -5.64
N ALA A 5 -24.84 -17.90 -4.82
CA ALA A 5 -24.33 -17.86 -3.45
C ALA A 5 -22.80 -17.65 -3.38
N TYR A 6 -22.05 -18.24 -4.32
CA TYR A 6 -20.61 -18.04 -4.46
C TYR A 6 -20.30 -16.57 -4.79
N THR A 7 -20.93 -16.02 -5.83
CA THR A 7 -20.72 -14.62 -6.25
C THR A 7 -21.07 -13.61 -5.16
N THR A 8 -22.16 -13.82 -4.41
CA THR A 8 -22.52 -12.95 -3.28
C THR A 8 -21.47 -13.01 -2.16
N ARG A 9 -20.95 -14.19 -1.83
CA ARG A 9 -19.92 -14.35 -0.79
C ARG A 9 -18.60 -13.69 -1.19
N THR A 10 -18.18 -13.88 -2.44
CA THR A 10 -16.97 -13.29 -3.03
C THR A 10 -17.04 -11.76 -3.03
N ASN A 11 -18.14 -11.18 -3.52
CA ASN A 11 -18.35 -9.73 -3.50
C ASN A 11 -18.34 -9.14 -2.08
N ARG A 12 -18.99 -9.83 -1.13
CA ARG A 12 -18.98 -9.39 0.28
C ARG A 12 -17.57 -9.38 0.85
N ASN A 13 -16.82 -10.47 0.67
CA ASN A 13 -15.45 -10.56 1.17
C ASN A 13 -14.54 -9.48 0.54
N ARG A 14 -14.71 -9.19 -0.75
CA ARG A 14 -14.00 -8.11 -1.45
C ARG A 14 -14.30 -6.74 -0.84
N LEU A 15 -15.57 -6.42 -0.63
CA LEU A 15 -15.97 -5.15 0.01
C LEU A 15 -15.48 -5.07 1.46
N THR A 16 -15.52 -6.17 2.21
CA THR A 16 -14.97 -6.22 3.57
C THR A 16 -13.46 -6.02 3.56
N TYR A 17 -12.73 -6.62 2.61
CA TYR A 17 -11.28 -6.43 2.46
C TYR A 17 -10.94 -4.96 2.22
N ILE A 18 -11.59 -4.33 1.24
CA ILE A 18 -11.39 -2.90 0.93
C ILE A 18 -11.81 -2.02 2.12
N GLY A 19 -12.96 -2.31 2.73
CA GLY A 19 -13.48 -1.58 3.87
C GLY A 19 -12.56 -1.65 5.09
N LEU A 20 -11.95 -2.81 5.36
CA LEU A 20 -10.99 -2.96 6.45
C LEU A 20 -9.71 -2.16 6.21
N TRP A 21 -9.17 -2.14 4.98
CA TRP A 21 -8.01 -1.30 4.66
C TRP A 21 -8.32 0.20 4.73
N ALA A 22 -9.49 0.60 4.24
CA ALA A 22 -9.96 1.98 4.34
C ALA A 22 -10.13 2.38 5.82
N LEU A 23 -10.78 1.55 6.62
CA LEU A 23 -10.97 1.76 8.05
C LEU A 23 -9.63 1.80 8.81
N ALA A 24 -8.71 0.88 8.50
CA ALA A 24 -7.36 0.87 9.06
C ALA A 24 -6.66 2.21 8.81
N THR A 25 -6.71 2.69 7.57
CA THR A 25 -6.08 3.94 7.15
C THR A 25 -6.71 5.15 7.85
N VAL A 26 -8.04 5.25 7.86
CA VAL A 26 -8.77 6.36 8.50
C VAL A 26 -8.53 6.35 10.02
N ALA A 27 -8.59 5.18 10.66
CA ALA A 27 -8.34 5.06 12.09
C ALA A 27 -6.90 5.44 12.45
N TYR A 28 -5.91 5.00 11.63
CA TYR A 28 -4.52 5.37 11.82
C TYR A 28 -4.32 6.87 11.75
N ILE A 29 -4.79 7.52 10.67
CA ILE A 29 -4.64 8.96 10.47
C ILE A 29 -5.37 9.73 11.59
N GLY A 30 -6.62 9.36 11.89
CA GLY A 30 -7.43 10.04 12.91
C GLY A 30 -6.81 9.95 14.30
N LEU A 31 -6.35 8.77 14.72
CA LEU A 31 -5.71 8.57 16.01
C LEU A 31 -4.33 9.22 16.09
N ALA A 32 -3.55 9.19 15.01
CA ALA A 32 -2.25 9.86 14.97
C ALA A 32 -2.40 11.38 15.11
N VAL A 33 -3.36 11.98 14.39
CA VAL A 33 -3.68 13.41 14.50
C VAL A 33 -4.23 13.76 15.88
N ALA A 34 -5.01 12.88 16.50
CA ALA A 34 -5.52 13.07 17.87
C ALA A 34 -4.47 12.88 18.98
N GLY A 35 -3.20 12.61 18.65
CA GLY A 35 -2.11 12.49 19.62
C GLY A 35 -1.90 11.09 20.19
N TYR A 36 -2.48 10.06 19.57
CA TYR A 36 -2.39 8.65 20.02
C TYR A 36 -1.65 7.75 19.00
N PRO A 37 -0.37 8.02 18.67
CA PRO A 37 0.34 7.32 17.60
C PRO A 37 0.53 5.81 17.86
N ALA A 38 0.72 5.40 19.11
CA ALA A 38 0.82 3.98 19.46
C ALA A 38 -0.52 3.25 19.23
N VAL A 39 -1.63 3.87 19.62
CA VAL A 39 -2.99 3.32 19.41
C VAL A 39 -3.33 3.29 17.93
N ALA A 40 -2.93 4.33 17.17
CA ALA A 40 -3.06 4.38 15.73
C ALA A 40 -2.42 3.16 15.06
N ALA A 41 -1.17 2.85 15.41
CA ALA A 41 -0.45 1.70 14.88
C ALA A 41 -1.17 0.38 15.21
N VAL A 42 -1.59 0.19 16.47
CA VAL A 42 -2.34 -1.00 16.88
C VAL A 42 -3.66 -1.14 16.10
N ALA A 43 -4.42 -0.06 15.96
CA ALA A 43 -5.68 -0.08 15.19
C ALA A 43 -5.44 -0.45 13.73
N PHE A 44 -4.40 0.12 13.09
CA PHE A 44 -4.01 -0.22 11.73
C PHE A 44 -3.69 -1.71 11.57
N PHE A 45 -2.86 -2.26 12.47
CA PHE A 45 -2.52 -3.68 12.45
C PHE A 45 -3.72 -4.59 12.72
N LEU A 46 -4.64 -4.21 13.61
CA LEU A 46 -5.83 -5.01 13.90
C LEU A 46 -6.78 -5.05 12.69
N PHE A 47 -7.10 -3.90 12.10
CA PHE A 47 -8.01 -3.85 10.95
C PHE A 47 -7.38 -4.43 9.68
N GLY A 48 -6.12 -4.08 9.39
CA GLY A 48 -5.38 -4.66 8.27
C GLY A 48 -5.16 -6.17 8.46
N GLY A 49 -4.82 -6.60 9.67
CA GLY A 49 -4.62 -8.00 10.01
C GLY A 49 -5.90 -8.84 9.94
N ALA A 50 -7.06 -8.26 10.25
CA ALA A 50 -8.34 -8.94 10.13
C ALA A 50 -8.63 -9.40 8.68
N THR A 51 -8.01 -8.78 7.67
CA THR A 51 -8.14 -9.21 6.27
C THR A 51 -7.59 -10.61 6.03
N PHE A 52 -6.61 -11.09 6.82
CA PHE A 52 -6.08 -12.46 6.70
C PHE A 52 -7.13 -13.53 7.01
N ALA A 53 -8.16 -13.21 7.79
CA ALA A 53 -9.26 -14.12 8.08
C ALA A 53 -10.24 -14.28 6.90
N LEU A 54 -10.16 -13.42 5.86
CA LEU A 54 -11.08 -13.45 4.73
C LEU A 54 -10.72 -14.51 3.67
N GLY A 55 -9.55 -15.15 3.77
CA GLY A 55 -9.04 -16.13 2.80
C GLY A 55 -8.03 -15.54 1.81
N ARG A 56 -7.62 -16.32 0.80
CA ARG A 56 -6.62 -15.87 -0.18
C ARG A 56 -7.24 -14.81 -1.11
N PRO A 57 -6.52 -13.72 -1.46
CA PRO A 57 -7.01 -12.72 -2.41
C PRO A 57 -7.42 -13.33 -3.76
N ALA A 58 -6.72 -14.36 -4.23
CA ALA A 58 -7.02 -15.05 -5.49
C ALA A 58 -8.42 -15.70 -5.54
N SER A 59 -9.09 -15.92 -4.41
CA SER A 59 -10.50 -16.38 -4.39
C SER A 59 -11.51 -15.23 -4.37
N MET A 60 -11.05 -13.97 -4.30
CA MET A 60 -11.88 -12.76 -4.19
C MET A 60 -11.89 -11.89 -5.46
N PHE A 61 -10.91 -12.09 -6.35
CA PHE A 61 -10.72 -11.34 -7.58
C PHE A 61 -10.78 -12.29 -8.78
N ASP A 62 -11.62 -11.99 -9.78
CA ASP A 62 -11.70 -12.75 -11.03
C ASP A 62 -10.66 -12.28 -12.08
N GLU A 63 -10.61 -12.92 -13.25
CA GLU A 63 -9.70 -12.55 -14.35
C GLU A 63 -9.81 -11.07 -14.75
N ARG A 64 -11.00 -10.48 -14.79
CA ARG A 64 -11.27 -9.06 -15.06
C ARG A 64 -10.75 -8.15 -13.95
N ASP A 65 -10.79 -8.60 -12.70
CA ASP A 65 -10.21 -7.83 -11.60
C ASP A 65 -8.67 -7.85 -11.67
N THR A 66 -8.09 -8.85 -12.34
CA THR A 66 -6.63 -8.96 -12.49
C THR A 66 -6.08 -7.84 -13.37
N ASP A 67 -6.73 -7.54 -14.50
CA ASP A 67 -6.33 -6.44 -15.38
C ASP A 67 -6.39 -5.09 -14.66
N ILE A 68 -7.46 -4.86 -13.88
CA ILE A 68 -7.62 -3.64 -13.08
C ILE A 68 -6.52 -3.52 -12.02
N ILE A 69 -6.20 -4.63 -11.33
CA ILE A 69 -5.14 -4.64 -10.33
C ILE A 69 -3.77 -4.41 -10.97
N GLU A 70 -3.50 -4.98 -12.14
CA GLU A 70 -2.26 -4.77 -12.88
C GLU A 70 -2.11 -3.29 -13.27
N GLU A 71 -3.14 -2.69 -13.85
CA GLU A 71 -3.15 -1.27 -14.22
C GLU A 71 -3.00 -0.38 -12.98
N ALA A 72 -3.75 -0.64 -11.91
CA ALA A 72 -3.65 0.12 -10.67
C ALA A 72 -2.27 0.01 -10.03
N SER A 73 -1.66 -1.18 -10.07
CA SER A 73 -0.30 -1.41 -9.55
C SER A 73 0.74 -0.67 -10.37
N ALA A 74 0.65 -0.73 -11.70
CA ALA A 74 1.54 0.00 -12.61
C ALA A 74 1.46 1.52 -12.38
N ASN A 75 0.24 2.06 -12.31
CA ASN A 75 0.00 3.47 -12.05
C ASN A 75 0.53 3.89 -10.66
N THR A 76 0.34 3.07 -9.64
CA THR A 76 0.84 3.35 -8.28
C THR A 76 2.37 3.43 -8.27
N ILE A 77 3.05 2.45 -8.87
CA ILE A 77 4.52 2.44 -8.96
C ILE A 77 5.02 3.64 -9.76
N GLN A 78 4.35 3.99 -10.85
CA GLN A 78 4.70 5.14 -11.68
C GLN A 78 4.57 6.45 -10.91
N VAL A 79 3.44 6.69 -10.24
CA VAL A 79 3.20 7.91 -9.46
C VAL A 79 4.17 8.01 -8.28
N VAL A 80 4.36 6.95 -7.51
CA VAL A 80 5.29 6.93 -6.36
C VAL A 80 6.73 7.11 -6.85
N GLY A 81 7.11 6.42 -7.93
CA GLY A 81 8.43 6.52 -8.54
C GLY A 81 8.73 7.93 -9.04
N LEU A 82 7.88 8.48 -9.90
CA LEU A 82 8.05 9.84 -10.43
C LEU A 82 8.01 10.89 -9.33
N GLY A 83 7.07 10.78 -8.39
CA GLY A 83 6.97 11.69 -7.25
C GLY A 83 8.24 11.66 -6.42
N SER A 84 8.75 10.47 -6.09
CA SER A 84 10.00 10.33 -5.33
C SER A 84 11.22 10.88 -6.08
N ALA A 85 11.31 10.65 -7.39
CA ALA A 85 12.38 11.14 -8.24
C ALA A 85 12.43 12.69 -8.34
N ILE A 86 11.34 13.37 -8.00
CA ILE A 86 11.29 14.84 -7.95
C ILE A 86 11.49 15.34 -6.52
N VAL A 87 10.77 14.77 -5.55
CA VAL A 87 10.74 15.26 -4.16
C VAL A 87 12.10 15.10 -3.48
N PHE A 88 12.74 13.92 -3.58
CA PHE A 88 14.01 13.69 -2.89
C PHE A 88 15.15 14.54 -3.45
N PRO A 89 15.38 14.61 -4.77
CA PRO A 89 16.43 15.48 -5.31
C PRO A 89 16.19 16.95 -5.00
N THR A 90 14.94 17.43 -5.11
CA THR A 90 14.58 18.81 -4.76
C THR A 90 14.90 19.11 -3.30
N ALA A 91 14.50 18.22 -2.38
CA ALA A 91 14.79 18.37 -0.95
C ALA A 91 16.30 18.35 -0.66
N ALA A 92 17.07 17.49 -1.35
CA ALA A 92 18.51 17.42 -1.21
C ALA A 92 19.21 18.70 -1.71
N ILE A 93 18.79 19.24 -2.86
CA ILE A 93 19.32 20.48 -3.41
C ILE A 93 19.01 21.66 -2.48
N LEU A 94 17.75 21.82 -2.07
CA LEU A 94 17.36 22.90 -1.16
C LEU A 94 18.09 22.81 0.17
N SER A 95 18.35 21.61 0.67
CA SER A 95 19.13 21.43 1.88
C SER A 95 20.61 21.74 1.70
N GLY A 96 21.22 21.31 0.59
CA GLY A 96 22.61 21.64 0.27
C GLY A 96 22.85 23.14 0.04
N LEU A 97 21.82 23.88 -0.38
CA LEU A 97 21.85 25.35 -0.51
C LEU A 97 21.51 26.08 0.80
N GLY A 98 21.18 25.35 1.87
CA GLY A 98 20.87 25.94 3.18
C GLY A 98 19.47 26.57 3.27
N TYR A 99 18.58 26.33 2.31
CA TYR A 99 17.20 26.84 2.36
C TYR A 99 16.32 26.05 3.33
N ILE A 100 16.61 24.76 3.52
CA ILE A 100 15.90 23.88 4.46
C ILE A 100 16.88 22.96 5.20
N GLU A 101 16.50 22.53 6.40
CA GLU A 101 17.12 21.36 7.01
C GLU A 101 16.49 20.10 6.39
N PHE A 102 17.32 19.10 6.06
CA PHE A 102 16.79 17.85 5.51
C PHE A 102 15.94 17.14 6.59
N PRO A 103 14.62 17.02 6.41
CA PRO A 103 13.77 16.57 7.50
C PRO A 103 14.00 15.09 7.78
N LEU A 104 14.15 14.72 9.05
CA LEU A 104 14.38 13.32 9.44
C LEU A 104 13.26 12.38 8.98
N TRP A 105 12.00 12.84 9.00
CA TRP A 105 10.85 12.08 8.49
C TRP A 105 10.95 11.80 6.99
N LEU A 106 11.56 12.70 6.23
CA LEU A 106 11.75 12.58 4.79
C LEU A 106 12.84 11.53 4.51
N ALA A 107 13.88 11.44 5.35
CA ALA A 107 14.85 10.35 5.28
C ALA A 107 14.19 8.98 5.48
N PHE A 108 13.31 8.83 6.47
CA PHE A 108 12.56 7.59 6.68
C PHE A 108 11.63 7.25 5.50
N ALA A 109 10.94 8.25 4.94
CA ALA A 109 10.12 8.06 3.74
C ALA A 109 10.97 7.56 2.56
N GLY A 110 12.18 8.09 2.39
CA GLY A 110 13.13 7.65 1.35
C GLY A 110 13.53 6.19 1.51
N VAL A 111 13.83 5.75 2.73
CA VAL A 111 14.13 4.34 3.02
C VAL A 111 12.94 3.43 2.69
N VAL A 112 11.72 3.82 3.09
CA VAL A 112 10.51 3.04 2.79
C VAL A 112 10.31 2.92 1.28
N ILE A 113 10.44 4.00 0.53
CA ILE A 113 10.30 3.99 -0.93
C ILE A 113 11.38 3.11 -1.58
N ALA A 114 12.63 3.23 -1.14
CA ALA A 114 13.72 2.37 -1.62
C ALA A 114 13.44 0.88 -1.36
N LEU A 115 12.90 0.54 -0.18
CA LEU A 115 12.51 -0.84 0.15
C LEU A 115 11.36 -1.33 -0.74
N VAL A 116 10.36 -0.49 -1.02
CA VAL A 116 9.26 -0.84 -1.95
C VAL A 116 9.82 -1.19 -3.33
N PHE A 117 10.71 -0.37 -3.88
CA PHE A 117 11.33 -0.65 -5.18
C PHE A 117 12.26 -1.86 -5.15
N ALA A 118 13.01 -2.07 -4.07
CA ALA A 118 13.86 -3.24 -3.89
C ALA A 118 13.03 -4.53 -3.84
N LEU A 119 11.92 -4.53 -3.09
CA LEU A 119 10.98 -5.65 -3.02
C LEU A 119 10.35 -5.91 -4.39
N TRP A 120 9.84 -4.88 -5.04
CA TRP A 120 9.26 -4.99 -6.37
C TRP A 120 10.25 -5.58 -7.39
N GLY A 121 11.48 -5.04 -7.44
CA GLY A 121 12.55 -5.56 -8.30
C GLY A 121 12.94 -7.00 -7.95
N GLY A 122 13.01 -7.34 -6.67
CA GLY A 122 13.28 -8.71 -6.21
C GLY A 122 12.21 -9.71 -6.65
N PHE A 123 10.93 -9.36 -6.50
CA PHE A 123 9.82 -10.20 -6.98
C PHE A 123 9.79 -10.30 -8.50
N LEU A 124 10.13 -9.24 -9.23
CA LEU A 124 10.24 -9.26 -10.68
C LEU A 124 11.33 -10.25 -11.14
N LEU A 125 12.50 -10.23 -10.51
CA LEU A 125 13.59 -11.16 -10.79
C LEU A 125 13.17 -12.61 -10.48
N LEU A 126 12.49 -12.84 -9.35
CA LEU A 126 11.99 -14.15 -8.97
C LEU A 126 10.96 -14.68 -9.98
N ALA A 127 10.04 -13.84 -10.45
CA ALA A 127 9.04 -14.20 -11.44
C ALA A 127 9.69 -14.56 -12.79
N ARG A 128 10.70 -13.80 -13.23
CA ARG A 128 11.46 -14.09 -14.46
C ARG A 128 12.21 -15.42 -14.41
N ARG A 129 12.72 -15.83 -13.25
CA ARG A 129 13.42 -17.11 -13.07
C ARG A 129 12.49 -18.33 -13.10
N ARG A 130 11.19 -18.14 -12.85
CA ARG A 130 10.19 -19.21 -12.82
C ARG A 130 9.48 -19.40 -14.16
N ARG A 131 9.71 -18.52 -15.13
CA ARG A 131 9.27 -18.62 -16.52
C ARG A 131 10.42 -19.15 -17.36
#